data_AF-A0ABD2IZQ6-F1
#
_entry.id   AF-A0ABD2IZQ6-F1
#
_cell.length_a   1.000
_cell.length_b   1.000
_cell.length_c   1.000
_cell.angle_alpha   90.00
_cell.angle_beta   90.00
_cell.angle_gamma   90.00
#
_symmetry.space_group_name_H-M   'P 1'
#
loop_
_entity.id
_entity.type
_entity.pdbx_description
1 polymer ?
#
loop_
_entity_poly.entity_id
_entity_poly.type
_entity_poly.pdbx_seq_one_letter_code
_entity_poly.pdbx_strand_id
1 'polypeptide(L)'
;MAPNCLPPELLFELVPFVPAKCAVPNVFSSCRLLHILLHSRVVKWKEWREKLKMNPIDDQMFNEYFGLKHPVTKQNITVNQAIANGLYQPETRKFINPNTGQEMDAFDSLEFYSAGSINRLVKRGALRVNTKDLAVALEFFFLDAIHGVFRLLEYEMSLPEALKYGYLKIPMEPETFSLTLSDCIEKNWINEQSGQFISRLGEPYTISHALHSDTDWPPPILKRNVREFFDSVTNAWLTITEAVNRGILNAETGIFTDRKSGRQMSLAAAHQRRLIQKPLTLTEAVERNVWSEGGRFQNGGTHHTLLQAINCGILDMDVRHILLGGETLSIREALEKGMLLPDGIIVSENAFGHNLEHMTLRMAYERSILRGRVRYTIFDLRGFKQEENLSLLSFNDAVKAKIVKICKSKSEKESVKFVRGHQMLSLEDAAKQGLVNPRLYKILTDPLGLRIKGTKLVLTSAVASSVLDTSKGVLVGLSNRREMSVRDAYAKGLFEDVGDALHLAALLDVHPSLLTPAMDA
;
A
#
# COMPACT_ATOMS: atom_id res chain seq x y z
N MET A 1 -33.50 44.07 -4.67
CA MET A 1 -33.40 42.74 -4.03
C MET A 1 -33.14 42.93 -2.55
N ALA A 2 -33.88 42.26 -1.66
CA ALA A 2 -33.59 42.30 -0.23
C ALA A 2 -32.18 41.72 0.04
N PRO A 3 -31.41 42.25 1.01
CA PRO A 3 -29.98 41.95 1.17
C PRO A 3 -29.64 40.51 1.65
N ASN A 4 -30.63 39.62 1.75
CA ASN A 4 -30.48 38.24 2.23
C ASN A 4 -31.06 37.19 1.26
N CYS A 5 -31.29 37.52 -0.01
CA CYS A 5 -31.74 36.57 -1.02
C CYS A 5 -30.57 36.02 -1.83
N LEU A 6 -30.59 34.71 -2.13
CA LEU A 6 -29.63 34.07 -3.02
C LEU A 6 -29.71 34.67 -4.43
N PRO A 7 -28.58 34.79 -5.14
CA PRO A 7 -28.56 35.19 -6.55
C PRO A 7 -29.46 34.27 -7.40
N PRO A 8 -30.17 34.79 -8.41
CA PRO A 8 -31.05 33.98 -9.27
C PRO A 8 -30.33 32.80 -9.92
N GLU A 9 -29.04 32.93 -10.21
CA GLU A 9 -28.23 31.86 -10.80
C GLU A 9 -28.07 30.66 -9.86
N LEU A 10 -27.99 30.90 -8.55
CA LEU A 10 -27.92 29.85 -7.52
C LEU A 10 -29.28 29.17 -7.27
N LEU A 11 -30.38 29.88 -7.52
CA LEU A 11 -31.74 29.34 -7.42
C LEU A 11 -31.99 28.24 -8.45
N PHE A 12 -31.45 28.38 -9.67
CA PHE A 12 -31.55 27.36 -10.73
C PHE A 12 -30.71 26.11 -10.45
N GLU A 13 -29.55 26.24 -9.78
CA GLU A 13 -28.73 25.09 -9.35
C GLU A 13 -29.31 24.35 -8.12
N LEU A 14 -30.19 25.00 -7.35
CA LEU A 14 -30.84 24.45 -6.15
C LEU A 14 -32.12 23.66 -6.45
N VAL A 15 -32.74 23.86 -7.62
CA VAL A 15 -33.99 23.19 -8.04
C VAL A 15 -33.97 21.66 -7.91
N PRO A 16 -32.87 20.95 -8.20
CA PRO A 16 -32.83 19.50 -8.05
C PRO A 16 -33.01 19.04 -6.60
N PHE A 17 -32.60 19.83 -5.60
CA PHE A 17 -32.46 19.43 -4.20
C PHE A 17 -33.66 19.75 -3.30
N VAL A 18 -34.76 20.23 -3.88
CA VAL A 18 -36.01 20.51 -3.16
C VAL A 18 -36.93 19.28 -3.27
N PRO A 19 -37.20 18.54 -2.17
CA PRO A 19 -38.14 17.42 -2.22
C PRO A 19 -39.52 17.90 -2.67
N ALA A 20 -40.17 17.18 -3.59
CA ALA A 20 -41.48 17.56 -4.14
C ALA A 20 -42.57 17.78 -3.05
N LYS A 21 -42.43 17.13 -1.88
CA LYS A 21 -43.34 17.29 -0.73
C LYS A 21 -43.19 18.63 0.02
N CYS A 22 -42.10 19.37 -0.20
CA CYS A 22 -41.85 20.67 0.42
C CYS A 22 -42.23 21.86 -0.49
N ALA A 23 -42.64 21.59 -1.73
CA ALA A 23 -43.07 22.59 -2.69
C ALA A 23 -44.54 23.01 -2.44
N VAL A 24 -44.79 23.71 -1.34
CA VAL A 24 -46.07 24.40 -1.11
C VAL A 24 -45.89 25.87 -1.53
N PRO A 25 -46.84 26.50 -2.26
CA PRO A 25 -46.66 27.82 -2.86
C PRO A 25 -46.20 28.93 -1.89
N ASN A 26 -46.47 28.77 -0.59
CA ASN A 26 -46.20 29.78 0.43
C ASN A 26 -44.91 29.57 1.27
N VAL A 27 -44.14 28.49 1.06
CA VAL A 27 -42.88 28.25 1.81
C VAL A 27 -41.71 29.10 1.26
N PHE A 28 -41.86 29.69 0.08
CA PHE A 28 -40.90 30.67 -0.47
C PHE A 28 -40.83 31.99 0.32
N SER A 29 -41.67 32.19 1.33
CA SER A 29 -41.70 33.42 2.15
C SER A 29 -40.64 33.45 3.27
N SER A 30 -39.98 32.35 3.60
CA SER A 30 -38.89 32.33 4.59
C SER A 30 -37.55 31.93 3.96
N CYS A 31 -37.00 32.81 3.11
CA CYS A 31 -35.66 32.65 2.51
C CYS A 31 -34.56 32.27 3.53
N ARG A 32 -34.70 32.67 4.79
CA ARG A 32 -33.74 32.37 5.86
C ARG A 32 -33.67 30.89 6.25
N LEU A 33 -34.80 30.18 6.24
CA LEU A 33 -34.87 28.75 6.59
C LEU A 33 -34.38 27.87 5.44
N LEU A 34 -34.74 28.21 4.20
CA LEU A 34 -34.15 27.61 3.00
C LEU A 34 -32.64 27.85 2.94
N HIS A 35 -32.20 29.08 3.23
CA HIS A 35 -30.78 29.43 3.27
C HIS A 35 -30.04 28.58 4.30
N ILE A 36 -30.51 28.46 5.55
CA ILE A 36 -29.81 27.67 6.58
C ILE A 36 -29.77 26.17 6.24
N LEU A 37 -30.88 25.60 5.75
CA LEU A 37 -30.98 24.17 5.42
C LEU A 37 -30.17 23.81 4.16
N LEU A 38 -30.24 24.63 3.11
CA LEU A 38 -29.55 24.37 1.85
C LEU A 38 -28.10 24.82 1.89
N HIS A 39 -27.73 25.89 2.61
CA HIS A 39 -26.35 26.38 2.66
C HIS A 39 -25.41 25.35 3.31
N SER A 40 -25.84 24.60 4.32
CA SER A 40 -25.02 23.51 4.88
C SER A 40 -24.78 22.37 3.86
N ARG A 41 -25.79 22.04 3.04
CA ARG A 41 -25.70 21.01 1.99
C ARG A 41 -24.91 21.50 0.76
N VAL A 42 -25.04 22.76 0.39
CA VAL A 42 -24.33 23.41 -0.73
C VAL A 42 -22.87 23.67 -0.39
N VAL A 43 -22.55 24.07 0.85
CA VAL A 43 -21.16 24.20 1.31
C VAL A 43 -20.50 22.83 1.34
N LYS A 44 -21.17 21.80 1.91
CA LYS A 44 -20.70 20.42 1.83
C LYS A 44 -20.52 19.96 0.38
N TRP A 45 -21.43 20.30 -0.53
CA TRP A 45 -21.31 19.98 -1.95
C TRP A 45 -20.12 20.67 -2.63
N LYS A 46 -19.85 21.96 -2.35
CA LYS A 46 -18.68 22.67 -2.88
C LYS A 46 -17.37 22.10 -2.33
N GLU A 47 -17.30 21.86 -1.02
CA GLU A 47 -16.15 21.19 -0.37
C GLU A 47 -15.95 19.77 -0.93
N TRP A 48 -17.05 19.06 -1.21
CA TRP A 48 -17.05 17.73 -1.82
C TRP A 48 -16.58 17.77 -3.28
N ARG A 49 -17.01 18.76 -4.07
CA ARG A 49 -16.58 18.97 -5.45
C ARG A 49 -15.08 19.28 -5.53
N GLU A 50 -14.53 19.98 -4.55
CA GLU A 50 -13.08 20.19 -4.44
C GLU A 50 -12.33 18.94 -4.00
N LYS A 51 -12.86 18.15 -3.06
CA LYS A 51 -12.27 16.87 -2.65
C LYS A 51 -12.32 15.82 -3.75
N LEU A 52 -13.37 15.79 -4.56
CA LEU A 52 -13.51 14.87 -5.68
C LEU A 52 -12.64 15.21 -6.88
N LYS A 53 -12.24 16.46 -7.10
CA LYS A 53 -11.28 16.82 -8.17
C LYS A 53 -9.92 16.11 -8.05
N MET A 54 -9.64 15.43 -6.93
CA MET A 54 -8.45 14.60 -6.72
C MET A 54 -8.55 13.20 -7.36
N ASN A 55 -9.74 12.76 -7.81
CA ASN A 55 -9.92 11.50 -8.53
C ASN A 55 -10.92 11.70 -9.67
N PRO A 56 -10.70 11.21 -10.90
CA PRO A 56 -11.57 11.53 -12.03
C PRO A 56 -12.89 10.74 -11.91
N ILE A 57 -13.81 11.20 -11.07
CA ILE A 57 -15.22 10.85 -11.21
C ILE A 57 -15.75 11.76 -12.32
N ASP A 58 -16.19 11.14 -13.41
CA ASP A 58 -16.71 11.82 -14.58
C ASP A 58 -17.95 12.63 -14.19
N ASP A 59 -17.89 13.96 -14.20
CA ASP A 59 -19.03 14.84 -13.85
C ASP A 59 -20.27 14.55 -14.74
N GLN A 60 -20.08 13.94 -15.92
CA GLN A 60 -21.17 13.47 -16.80
C GLN A 60 -21.96 12.31 -16.20
N MET A 61 -21.30 11.45 -15.41
CA MET A 61 -21.89 10.24 -14.86
C MET A 61 -22.99 10.54 -13.82
N PHE A 62 -22.97 11.68 -13.13
CA PHE A 62 -24.05 11.98 -12.19
C PHE A 62 -25.38 12.36 -12.86
N ASN A 63 -25.33 12.70 -14.15
CA ASN A 63 -26.48 13.15 -14.94
C ASN A 63 -27.00 12.12 -15.94
N GLU A 64 -26.29 11.01 -16.15
CA GLU A 64 -26.69 9.94 -17.05
C GLU A 64 -27.64 8.93 -16.36
N TYR A 65 -28.52 8.30 -17.16
CA TYR A 65 -29.41 7.24 -16.70
C TYR A 65 -28.70 5.89 -16.71
N PHE A 66 -28.16 5.47 -15.57
CA PHE A 66 -27.49 4.18 -15.40
C PHE A 66 -28.42 3.01 -15.07
N GLY A 67 -29.69 3.11 -15.46
CA GLY A 67 -30.70 2.09 -15.13
C GLY A 67 -31.12 2.11 -13.65
N LEU A 68 -30.85 3.21 -12.95
CA LEU A 68 -31.36 3.44 -11.59
C LEU A 68 -32.85 3.75 -11.63
N LYS A 69 -33.58 3.23 -10.65
CA LYS A 69 -35.01 3.40 -10.45
C LYS A 69 -35.25 3.87 -9.03
N HIS A 70 -36.19 4.79 -8.88
CA HIS A 70 -36.66 5.19 -7.56
C HIS A 70 -37.37 3.98 -6.90
N PRO A 71 -37.06 3.65 -5.62
CA PRO A 71 -37.51 2.41 -4.98
C PRO A 71 -39.05 2.36 -4.86
N VAL A 72 -39.67 3.51 -4.58
CA VAL A 72 -41.14 3.65 -4.49
C VAL A 72 -41.81 3.91 -5.84
N THR A 73 -41.45 4.99 -6.56
CA THR A 73 -42.16 5.38 -7.80
C THR A 73 -41.79 4.54 -9.02
N LYS A 74 -40.73 3.71 -8.93
CA LYS A 74 -40.16 2.90 -10.02
C LYS A 74 -39.75 3.67 -11.28
N GLN A 75 -39.77 5.00 -11.23
CA GLN A 75 -39.31 5.86 -12.31
C GLN A 75 -37.79 5.81 -12.42
N ASN A 76 -37.27 5.91 -13.65
CA ASN A 76 -35.83 6.01 -13.85
C ASN A 76 -35.32 7.32 -13.26
N ILE A 77 -34.25 7.24 -12.48
CA ILE A 77 -33.60 8.40 -11.87
C ILE A 77 -32.12 8.43 -12.20
N THR A 78 -31.52 9.61 -12.15
CA THR A 78 -30.04 9.76 -12.21
C THR A 78 -29.43 9.66 -10.82
N VAL A 79 -28.10 9.54 -10.72
CA VAL A 79 -27.41 9.57 -9.42
C VAL A 79 -27.65 10.91 -8.72
N ASN A 80 -27.64 12.04 -9.45
CA ASN A 80 -27.97 13.35 -8.89
C ASN A 80 -29.39 13.42 -8.32
N GLN A 81 -30.36 12.84 -9.01
CA GLN A 81 -31.73 12.78 -8.50
C GLN A 81 -31.82 11.88 -7.25
N ALA A 82 -31.05 10.78 -7.20
CA ALA A 82 -30.96 9.95 -6.00
C ALA A 82 -30.35 10.72 -4.81
N ILE A 83 -29.28 11.50 -5.03
CA ILE A 83 -28.67 12.37 -4.02
C ILE A 83 -29.67 13.42 -3.51
N ALA A 84 -30.33 14.12 -4.44
CA ALA A 84 -31.33 15.12 -4.12
C ALA A 84 -32.49 14.56 -3.28
N ASN A 85 -32.92 13.34 -3.60
CA ASN A 85 -33.96 12.63 -2.87
C ASN A 85 -33.48 12.02 -1.54
N GLY A 86 -32.19 12.15 -1.20
CA GLY A 86 -31.61 11.58 0.03
C GLY A 86 -31.50 10.06 0.00
N LEU A 87 -31.45 9.46 -1.20
CA LEU A 87 -31.44 8.01 -1.41
C LEU A 87 -30.05 7.45 -1.71
N TYR A 88 -29.02 8.29 -1.71
CA TYR A 88 -27.65 7.91 -2.03
C TYR A 88 -26.64 8.74 -1.23
N GLN A 89 -25.67 8.07 -0.62
CA GLN A 89 -24.58 8.68 0.12
C GLN A 89 -23.33 8.78 -0.78
N PRO A 90 -22.89 9.99 -1.15
CA PRO A 90 -21.79 10.15 -2.10
C PRO A 90 -20.40 9.76 -1.58
N GLU A 91 -20.14 9.94 -0.28
CA GLU A 91 -18.84 9.61 0.33
C GLU A 91 -18.62 8.09 0.40
N THR A 92 -19.65 7.35 0.81
CA THR A 92 -19.59 5.89 0.93
C THR A 92 -19.93 5.18 -0.39
N ARG A 93 -20.53 5.91 -1.35
CA ARG A 93 -21.04 5.42 -2.64
C ARG A 93 -22.03 4.27 -2.48
N LYS A 94 -22.94 4.44 -1.52
CA LYS A 94 -23.98 3.47 -1.15
C LYS A 94 -25.36 4.10 -1.28
N PHE A 95 -26.36 3.28 -1.59
CA PHE A 95 -27.76 3.71 -1.56
C PHE A 95 -28.29 3.71 -0.14
N ILE A 96 -29.28 4.54 0.14
CA ILE A 96 -29.91 4.66 1.46
C ILE A 96 -31.32 4.08 1.36
N ASN A 97 -31.64 3.18 2.27
CA ASN A 97 -32.98 2.62 2.37
C ASN A 97 -33.97 3.74 2.75
N PRO A 98 -35.02 4.00 1.93
CA PRO A 98 -35.96 5.10 2.20
C PRO A 98 -36.79 4.91 3.48
N ASN A 99 -36.93 3.67 3.96
CA ASN A 99 -37.75 3.33 5.12
C ASN A 99 -36.94 3.37 6.43
N THR A 100 -35.70 2.88 6.40
CA THR A 100 -34.85 2.80 7.60
C THR A 100 -33.84 3.94 7.71
N GLY A 101 -33.56 4.65 6.61
CA GLY A 101 -32.52 5.68 6.53
C GLY A 101 -31.09 5.12 6.62
N GLN A 102 -30.91 3.80 6.58
CA GLN A 102 -29.61 3.15 6.67
C GLN A 102 -28.98 2.95 5.28
N GLU A 103 -27.66 2.99 5.22
CA GLU A 103 -26.91 2.62 4.02
C GLU A 103 -27.13 1.13 3.69
N MET A 104 -27.31 0.86 2.41
CA MET A 104 -27.52 -0.46 1.85
C MET A 104 -26.28 -0.87 1.07
N ASP A 105 -25.91 -2.14 1.16
CA ASP A 105 -24.86 -2.68 0.33
C ASP A 105 -25.34 -2.85 -1.12
N ALA A 106 -24.40 -3.03 -2.04
CA ALA A 106 -24.67 -3.18 -3.47
C ALA A 106 -25.62 -4.35 -3.81
N PHE A 107 -25.74 -5.34 -2.93
CA PHE A 107 -26.65 -6.47 -3.16
C PHE A 107 -28.02 -6.28 -2.50
N ASP A 108 -28.10 -5.46 -1.45
CA ASP A 108 -29.36 -5.13 -0.80
C ASP A 108 -30.12 -4.04 -1.56
N SER A 109 -29.40 -3.20 -2.30
CA SER A 109 -29.97 -2.08 -3.08
C SER A 109 -30.49 -2.48 -4.47
N LEU A 110 -30.77 -3.76 -4.72
CA LEU A 110 -31.39 -4.26 -5.96
C LEU A 110 -32.78 -3.66 -6.25
N GLU A 111 -33.42 -3.01 -5.28
CA GLU A 111 -34.64 -2.24 -5.53
C GLU A 111 -34.42 -0.99 -6.37
N PHE A 112 -33.19 -0.47 -6.37
CA PHE A 112 -32.77 0.73 -7.08
C PHE A 112 -32.29 0.44 -8.49
N TYR A 113 -31.97 -0.78 -8.86
CA TYR A 113 -31.44 -1.10 -10.19
C TYR A 113 -31.62 -2.57 -10.52
N SER A 114 -31.67 -2.89 -11.81
CA SER A 114 -31.57 -4.29 -12.22
C SER A 114 -30.20 -4.86 -11.87
N ALA A 115 -30.14 -6.14 -11.54
CA ALA A 115 -28.90 -6.81 -11.19
C ALA A 115 -27.83 -6.66 -12.32
N GLY A 116 -28.25 -6.64 -13.59
CA GLY A 116 -27.37 -6.39 -14.74
C GLY A 116 -26.80 -4.96 -14.85
N SER A 117 -27.31 -4.00 -14.05
CA SER A 117 -26.81 -2.63 -14.02
C SER A 117 -25.74 -2.39 -12.94
N ILE A 118 -25.57 -3.32 -11.99
CA ILE A 118 -24.53 -3.26 -10.95
C ILE A 118 -23.16 -3.06 -11.58
N ASN A 119 -22.79 -3.93 -12.52
CA ASN A 119 -21.47 -3.87 -13.17
C ASN A 119 -21.23 -2.52 -13.85
N ARG A 120 -22.24 -1.91 -14.47
CA ARG A 120 -22.09 -0.57 -15.08
C ARG A 120 -21.87 0.51 -14.02
N LEU A 121 -22.66 0.48 -12.94
CA LEU A 121 -22.55 1.42 -11.83
C LEU A 121 -21.17 1.33 -11.16
N VAL A 122 -20.69 0.12 -10.89
CA VAL A 122 -19.38 -0.12 -10.26
C VAL A 122 -18.24 0.29 -11.21
N LYS A 123 -18.30 -0.10 -12.49
CA LYS A 123 -17.28 0.28 -13.50
C LYS A 123 -17.16 1.79 -13.67
N ARG A 124 -18.24 2.53 -13.45
CA ARG A 124 -18.31 4.00 -13.49
C ARG A 124 -18.04 4.67 -12.15
N GLY A 125 -17.76 3.89 -11.09
CA GLY A 125 -17.47 4.41 -9.75
C GLY A 125 -18.70 4.90 -8.98
N ALA A 126 -19.91 4.63 -9.45
CA ALA A 126 -21.21 5.02 -8.87
C ALA A 126 -21.62 4.24 -7.64
N LEU A 127 -21.06 3.04 -7.48
CA LEU A 127 -21.49 2.10 -6.48
C LEU A 127 -20.26 1.39 -5.97
N ARG A 128 -20.11 1.35 -4.65
CA ARG A 128 -19.09 0.54 -4.00
C ARG A 128 -19.71 -0.80 -3.61
N VAL A 129 -19.11 -1.88 -4.08
CA VAL A 129 -19.52 -3.24 -3.73
C VAL A 129 -18.86 -3.69 -2.44
N ASN A 130 -19.50 -4.65 -1.76
CA ASN A 130 -18.86 -5.36 -0.66
C ASN A 130 -17.74 -6.23 -1.20
N THR A 131 -16.53 -5.85 -0.83
CA THR A 131 -15.31 -6.55 -1.21
C THR A 131 -15.20 -7.88 -0.46
N LYS A 132 -14.82 -8.94 -1.18
CA LYS A 132 -14.46 -10.25 -0.60
C LYS A 132 -12.96 -10.37 -0.47
N ASP A 133 -12.49 -10.90 0.65
CA ASP A 133 -11.08 -11.23 0.82
C ASP A 133 -10.70 -12.47 0.01
N LEU A 134 -9.46 -12.53 -0.48
CA LEU A 134 -8.96 -13.66 -1.27
C LEU A 134 -9.17 -15.02 -0.57
N ALA A 135 -8.89 -15.10 0.73
CA ALA A 135 -9.07 -16.31 1.51
C ALA A 135 -10.53 -16.79 1.48
N VAL A 136 -11.46 -15.88 1.79
CA VAL A 136 -12.91 -16.14 1.77
C VAL A 136 -13.38 -16.51 0.37
N ALA A 137 -12.87 -15.83 -0.65
CA ALA A 137 -13.25 -16.10 -2.04
C ALA A 137 -12.82 -17.49 -2.50
N LEU A 138 -11.64 -17.96 -2.08
CA LEU A 138 -11.15 -19.31 -2.35
C LEU A 138 -11.90 -20.37 -1.54
N GLU A 139 -12.15 -20.12 -0.26
CA GLU A 139 -12.80 -21.07 0.66
C GLU A 139 -14.26 -21.33 0.29
N PHE A 140 -15.01 -20.27 -0.03
CA PHE A 140 -16.43 -20.37 -0.38
C PHE A 140 -16.68 -20.45 -1.89
N PHE A 141 -15.64 -20.71 -2.69
CA PHE A 141 -15.71 -20.89 -4.14
C PHE A 141 -16.31 -19.70 -4.92
N PHE A 142 -16.25 -18.49 -4.36
CA PHE A 142 -16.49 -17.26 -5.12
C PHE A 142 -15.42 -17.03 -6.18
N LEU A 143 -14.26 -17.68 -6.08
CA LEU A 143 -13.17 -17.56 -7.04
C LEU A 143 -12.68 -18.94 -7.52
N ASP A 144 -12.79 -19.18 -8.82
CA ASP A 144 -12.10 -20.28 -9.49
C ASP A 144 -10.61 -19.92 -9.63
N ALA A 145 -9.77 -20.52 -8.81
CA ALA A 145 -8.34 -20.24 -8.77
C ALA A 145 -7.56 -20.76 -9.99
N ILE A 146 -8.17 -21.61 -10.82
CA ILE A 146 -7.54 -22.18 -12.02
C ILE A 146 -7.89 -21.30 -13.22
N HIS A 147 -9.18 -21.02 -13.42
CA HIS A 147 -9.65 -20.26 -14.57
C HIS A 147 -9.69 -18.74 -14.34
N GLY A 148 -9.55 -18.30 -13.09
CA GLY A 148 -9.60 -16.87 -12.73
C GLY A 148 -10.98 -16.26 -12.90
N VAL A 149 -12.03 -17.05 -12.68
CA VAL A 149 -13.41 -16.58 -12.79
C VAL A 149 -13.92 -16.31 -11.38
N PHE A 150 -14.29 -15.05 -11.12
CA PHE A 150 -14.95 -14.64 -9.89
C PHE A 150 -16.46 -14.68 -10.09
N ARG A 151 -17.16 -15.41 -9.20
CA ARG A 151 -18.61 -15.61 -9.23
C ARG A 151 -19.24 -15.00 -8.00
N LEU A 152 -20.24 -14.16 -8.22
CA LEU A 152 -21.02 -13.56 -7.15
C LEU A 152 -22.49 -13.52 -7.56
N LEU A 153 -23.31 -14.34 -6.88
CA LEU A 153 -24.69 -14.61 -7.27
C LEU A 153 -24.75 -15.16 -8.72
N GLU A 154 -25.51 -14.52 -9.60
CA GLU A 154 -25.64 -14.88 -11.02
C GLU A 154 -24.57 -14.22 -11.92
N TYR A 155 -23.62 -13.47 -11.34
CA TYR A 155 -22.61 -12.74 -12.09
C TYR A 155 -21.27 -13.46 -12.09
N GLU A 156 -20.73 -13.64 -13.29
CA GLU A 156 -19.34 -14.03 -13.49
C GLU A 156 -18.54 -12.85 -14.02
N MET A 157 -17.30 -12.72 -13.57
CA MET A 157 -16.34 -11.75 -14.09
C MET A 157 -14.93 -12.32 -14.04
N SER A 158 -14.02 -11.72 -14.80
CA SER A 158 -12.62 -12.11 -14.77
C SER A 158 -11.94 -11.63 -13.48
N LEU A 159 -10.90 -12.35 -13.03
CA LEU A 159 -10.09 -11.97 -11.88
C LEU A 159 -9.54 -10.53 -11.98
N PRO A 160 -8.98 -10.07 -13.12
CA PRO A 160 -8.54 -8.68 -13.27
C PRO A 160 -9.67 -7.67 -13.04
N GLU A 161 -10.89 -7.94 -13.55
CA GLU A 161 -12.05 -7.09 -13.29
C GLU A 161 -12.45 -7.10 -11.81
N ALA A 162 -12.47 -8.28 -11.18
CA ALA A 162 -12.82 -8.41 -9.76
C ALA A 162 -11.87 -7.62 -8.86
N LEU A 163 -10.56 -7.66 -9.14
CA LEU A 163 -9.54 -6.89 -8.43
C LEU A 163 -9.66 -5.39 -8.73
N LYS A 164 -9.71 -5.02 -10.02
CA LYS A 164 -9.77 -3.61 -10.47
C LYS A 164 -10.98 -2.86 -9.93
N TYR A 165 -12.12 -3.53 -9.85
CA TYR A 165 -13.39 -2.93 -9.42
C TYR A 165 -13.73 -3.18 -7.94
N GLY A 166 -12.81 -3.81 -7.18
CA GLY A 166 -12.93 -3.97 -5.74
C GLY A 166 -13.94 -5.03 -5.27
N TYR A 167 -14.35 -5.96 -6.14
CA TYR A 167 -15.14 -7.14 -5.75
C TYR A 167 -14.30 -8.13 -4.96
N LEU A 168 -13.02 -8.25 -5.33
CA LEU A 168 -12.03 -9.08 -4.65
C LEU A 168 -10.91 -8.18 -4.15
N LYS A 169 -10.52 -8.31 -2.89
CA LYS A 169 -9.31 -7.71 -2.35
C LYS A 169 -8.42 -8.82 -1.84
N ILE A 170 -7.14 -8.70 -2.17
CA ILE A 170 -6.13 -9.50 -1.51
C ILE A 170 -5.65 -8.69 -0.31
N PRO A 171 -5.86 -9.18 0.93
CA PRO A 171 -5.57 -8.42 2.14
C PRO A 171 -4.15 -7.85 2.10
N MET A 172 -4.02 -6.61 2.51
CA MET A 172 -2.74 -5.96 2.72
C MET A 172 -2.74 -5.48 4.16
N GLU A 173 -1.85 -6.03 4.96
CA GLU A 173 -1.64 -5.51 6.30
C GLU A 173 -0.91 -4.17 6.21
N PRO A 174 -1.18 -3.23 7.13
CA PRO A 174 -0.50 -1.95 7.13
C PRO A 174 1.00 -2.18 7.31
N GLU A 175 1.75 -1.66 6.36
CA GLU A 175 3.19 -1.88 6.29
C GLU A 175 3.92 -0.87 7.19
N THR A 176 5.06 -1.29 7.74
CA THR A 176 5.87 -0.46 8.65
C THR A 176 7.32 -0.42 8.19
N PHE A 177 8.08 0.58 8.67
CA PHE A 177 9.54 0.65 8.48
C PHE A 177 10.25 -0.33 9.41
N SER A 178 10.06 -1.62 9.14
CA SER A 178 10.55 -2.75 9.93
C SER A 178 11.21 -3.78 9.02
N LEU A 179 12.05 -4.64 9.58
CA LEU A 179 12.76 -5.71 8.87
C LEU A 179 12.05 -7.06 9.05
N THR A 180 12.24 -7.99 8.12
CA THR A 180 11.87 -9.40 8.35
C THR A 180 12.94 -10.08 9.21
N LEU A 181 12.58 -11.12 9.97
CA LEU A 181 13.58 -11.89 10.72
C LEU A 181 14.57 -12.56 9.75
N SER A 182 14.07 -13.03 8.61
CA SER A 182 14.85 -13.62 7.52
C SER A 182 15.95 -12.68 7.03
N ASP A 183 15.65 -11.39 6.79
CA ASP A 183 16.65 -10.40 6.39
C ASP A 183 17.66 -10.13 7.52
N CYS A 184 17.21 -10.15 8.79
CA CYS A 184 18.11 -10.02 9.94
C CYS A 184 19.09 -11.19 10.06
N ILE A 185 18.65 -12.41 9.76
CA ILE A 185 19.49 -13.61 9.72
C ILE A 185 20.47 -13.51 8.53
N GLU A 186 19.97 -13.24 7.32
CA GLU A 186 20.76 -13.15 6.08
C GLU A 186 21.87 -12.08 6.18
N LYS A 187 21.56 -10.93 6.79
CA LYS A 187 22.49 -9.80 6.97
C LYS A 187 23.34 -9.91 8.26
N ASN A 188 23.34 -11.06 8.94
CA ASN A 188 24.12 -11.32 10.17
C ASN A 188 23.90 -10.28 11.28
N TRP A 189 22.64 -9.90 11.52
CA TRP A 189 22.25 -9.08 12.67
C TRP A 189 22.01 -9.89 13.93
N ILE A 190 21.75 -11.19 13.79
CA ILE A 190 21.40 -12.09 14.90
C ILE A 190 22.51 -13.12 15.10
N ASN A 191 22.83 -13.37 16.36
CA ASN A 191 23.76 -14.42 16.76
C ASN A 191 23.11 -15.79 16.54
N GLU A 192 23.81 -16.67 15.81
CA GLU A 192 23.29 -17.98 15.45
C GLU A 192 23.05 -18.91 16.65
N GLN A 193 23.79 -18.75 17.74
CA GLN A 193 23.74 -19.64 18.89
C GLN A 193 22.75 -19.16 19.95
N SER A 194 22.73 -17.85 20.23
CA SER A 194 21.87 -17.28 21.28
C SER A 194 20.53 -16.77 20.76
N GLY A 195 20.36 -16.62 19.45
CA GLY A 195 19.13 -16.07 18.87
C GLY A 195 18.89 -14.58 19.17
N GLN A 196 19.88 -13.92 19.78
CA GLN A 196 19.83 -12.50 20.15
C GLN A 196 20.48 -11.64 19.07
N PHE A 197 20.02 -10.40 18.93
CA PHE A 197 20.69 -9.42 18.08
C PHE A 197 22.09 -9.13 18.60
N ILE A 198 23.04 -8.99 17.69
CA ILE A 198 24.45 -8.79 18.00
C ILE A 198 24.63 -7.35 18.51
N SER A 199 24.53 -7.15 19.82
CA SER A 199 24.76 -5.89 20.51
C SER A 199 26.23 -5.71 20.89
N ARG A 200 26.74 -4.48 20.75
CA ARG A 200 28.08 -4.08 21.23
C ARG A 200 28.08 -3.56 22.66
N LEU A 201 26.90 -3.21 23.18
CA LEU A 201 26.74 -2.66 24.53
C LEU A 201 26.65 -3.75 25.59
N GLY A 202 26.72 -5.04 25.20
CA GLY A 202 26.63 -6.18 26.10
C GLY A 202 25.21 -6.54 26.55
N GLU A 203 24.26 -5.61 26.44
CA GLU A 203 22.85 -5.84 26.77
C GLU A 203 22.19 -6.82 25.77
N PRO A 204 21.43 -7.82 26.27
CA PRO A 204 20.73 -8.76 25.42
C PRO A 204 19.55 -8.06 24.72
N TYR A 205 19.58 -8.03 23.39
CA TYR A 205 18.45 -7.55 22.59
C TYR A 205 17.79 -8.75 21.90
N THR A 206 16.69 -9.23 22.48
CA THR A 206 15.99 -10.46 22.03
C THR A 206 14.99 -10.17 20.90
N ILE A 207 14.48 -11.23 20.25
CA ILE A 207 13.41 -11.11 19.26
C ILE A 207 12.15 -10.52 19.91
N SER A 208 11.87 -10.91 21.16
CA SER A 208 10.77 -10.36 21.96
C SER A 208 10.86 -8.84 22.07
N HIS A 209 12.03 -8.29 22.39
CA HIS A 209 12.24 -6.83 22.40
C HIS A 209 12.05 -6.21 21.02
N ALA A 210 12.60 -6.81 19.97
CA ALA A 210 12.50 -6.30 18.60
C ALA A 210 11.07 -6.33 18.02
N LEU A 211 10.19 -7.14 18.59
CA LEU A 211 8.77 -7.20 18.23
C LEU A 211 7.93 -6.12 18.89
N HIS A 212 8.40 -5.48 19.97
CA HIS A 212 7.66 -4.47 20.71
C HIS A 212 8.24 -3.07 20.47
N SER A 213 7.36 -2.07 20.50
CA SER A 213 7.74 -0.66 20.59
C SER A 213 6.77 0.00 21.56
N ASP A 214 7.29 0.80 22.48
CA ASP A 214 6.50 1.53 23.48
C ASP A 214 5.85 2.81 22.90
N THR A 215 6.25 3.20 21.70
CA THR A 215 5.79 4.40 21.01
C THR A 215 5.29 4.07 19.60
N ASP A 216 4.48 4.96 19.02
CA ASP A 216 4.07 4.86 17.60
C ASP A 216 5.27 5.01 16.65
N TRP A 217 6.34 5.67 17.12
CA TRP A 217 7.55 5.94 16.36
C TRP A 217 8.78 5.94 17.29
N PRO A 218 9.86 5.19 16.96
CA PRO A 218 9.99 4.30 15.80
C PRO A 218 9.07 3.07 15.91
N PRO A 219 8.67 2.45 14.78
CA PRO A 219 7.91 1.21 14.80
C PRO A 219 8.76 0.06 15.37
N PRO A 220 8.15 -1.08 15.71
CA PRO A 220 8.89 -2.30 16.04
C PRO A 220 9.94 -2.61 14.98
N ILE A 221 11.09 -3.15 15.40
CA ILE A 221 12.18 -3.47 14.48
C ILE A 221 11.80 -4.63 13.55
N LEU A 222 11.06 -5.62 14.05
CA LEU A 222 10.62 -6.78 13.26
C LEU A 222 9.17 -6.65 12.78
N LYS A 223 8.96 -7.02 11.52
CA LYS A 223 7.63 -7.16 10.93
C LYS A 223 6.85 -8.28 11.61
N ARG A 224 5.59 -8.00 11.95
CA ARG A 224 4.70 -8.96 12.60
C ARG A 224 3.79 -9.71 11.62
N ASN A 225 3.64 -9.18 10.40
CA ASN A 225 2.65 -9.53 9.40
C ASN A 225 3.20 -10.42 8.26
N VAL A 226 4.52 -10.60 8.19
CA VAL A 226 5.15 -11.40 7.14
C VAL A 226 5.14 -12.86 7.53
N ARG A 227 4.63 -13.71 6.64
CA ARG A 227 4.60 -15.17 6.81
C ARG A 227 5.94 -15.78 6.45
N GLU A 228 6.85 -15.82 7.41
CA GLU A 228 8.22 -16.27 7.19
C GLU A 228 8.59 -17.58 7.90
N PHE A 229 7.68 -18.20 8.67
CA PHE A 229 7.95 -19.43 9.43
C PHE A 229 7.15 -20.61 8.88
N PHE A 230 7.82 -21.69 8.51
CA PHE A 230 7.15 -22.90 8.02
C PHE A 230 6.70 -23.81 9.18
N ASP A 231 5.40 -24.10 9.25
CA ASP A 231 4.82 -25.10 10.15
C ASP A 231 4.76 -26.47 9.47
N SER A 232 5.63 -27.37 9.89
CA SER A 232 5.76 -28.73 9.34
C SER A 232 4.57 -29.66 9.64
N VAL A 233 3.66 -29.27 10.53
CA VAL A 233 2.43 -30.03 10.82
C VAL A 233 1.32 -29.63 9.86
N THR A 234 1.12 -28.32 9.64
CA THR A 234 0.04 -27.80 8.79
C THR A 234 0.47 -27.56 7.35
N ASN A 235 1.75 -27.69 7.03
CA ASN A 235 2.36 -27.28 5.76
C ASN A 235 1.98 -25.83 5.37
N ALA A 236 2.01 -24.91 6.33
CA ALA A 236 1.62 -23.52 6.13
C ALA A 236 2.72 -22.57 6.58
N TRP A 237 2.83 -21.44 5.90
CA TRP A 237 3.69 -20.34 6.33
C TRP A 237 2.94 -19.45 7.30
N LEU A 238 3.61 -19.13 8.41
CA LEU A 238 3.08 -18.43 9.54
C LEU A 238 3.83 -17.14 9.78
N THR A 239 3.13 -16.17 10.34
CA THR A 239 3.76 -14.96 10.84
C THR A 239 4.61 -15.23 12.08
N ILE A 240 5.52 -14.32 12.43
CA ILE A 240 6.31 -14.45 13.65
C ILE A 240 5.44 -14.55 14.90
N THR A 241 4.33 -13.82 14.94
CA THR A 241 3.37 -13.85 16.06
C THR A 241 2.72 -15.23 16.19
N GLU A 242 2.29 -15.81 15.08
CA GLU A 242 1.74 -17.17 15.04
C GLU A 242 2.79 -18.21 15.41
N ALA A 243 4.03 -18.06 14.93
CA ALA A 243 5.13 -18.97 15.23
C ALA A 243 5.48 -18.99 16.72
N VAL A 244 5.49 -17.82 17.37
CA VAL A 244 5.68 -17.72 18.82
C VAL A 244 4.53 -18.36 19.58
N ASN A 245 3.28 -18.04 19.22
CA ASN A 245 2.10 -18.58 19.88
C ASN A 245 1.97 -20.11 19.75
N ARG A 246 2.46 -20.69 18.65
CA ARG A 246 2.47 -22.14 18.41
C ARG A 246 3.72 -22.85 18.96
N GLY A 247 4.64 -22.12 19.60
CA GLY A 247 5.89 -22.68 20.13
C GLY A 247 6.90 -23.11 19.06
N ILE A 248 6.74 -22.65 17.81
CA ILE A 248 7.71 -22.87 16.71
C ILE A 248 8.95 -22.01 16.95
N LEU A 249 8.76 -20.79 17.46
CA LEU A 249 9.85 -19.86 17.79
C LEU A 249 9.77 -19.49 19.27
N ASN A 250 10.87 -19.68 20.00
CA ASN A 250 11.03 -19.04 21.30
C ASN A 250 11.67 -17.65 21.12
N ALA A 251 10.91 -16.58 21.34
CA ALA A 251 11.35 -15.20 21.08
C ALA A 251 12.44 -14.68 22.06
N GLU A 252 12.65 -15.35 23.19
CA GLU A 252 13.68 -14.95 24.17
C GLU A 252 15.03 -15.61 23.89
N THR A 253 15.00 -16.86 23.44
CA THR A 253 16.21 -17.67 23.18
C THR A 253 16.54 -17.83 21.69
N GLY A 254 15.63 -17.41 20.80
CA GLY A 254 15.68 -17.63 19.36
C GLY A 254 15.83 -19.09 18.95
N ILE A 255 15.37 -20.03 19.77
CA ILE A 255 15.33 -21.46 19.40
C ILE A 255 14.13 -21.70 18.48
N PHE A 256 14.38 -22.30 17.32
CA PHE A 256 13.36 -22.80 16.41
C PHE A 256 13.05 -24.26 16.71
N THR A 257 11.77 -24.62 16.83
CA THR A 257 11.29 -25.98 17.06
C THR A 257 10.49 -26.46 15.86
N ASP A 258 10.99 -27.49 15.18
CA ASP A 258 10.22 -28.20 14.16
C ASP A 258 9.12 -29.03 14.86
N ARG A 259 7.85 -28.61 14.70
CA ARG A 259 6.71 -29.22 15.40
C ARG A 259 6.48 -30.68 15.06
N LYS A 260 6.79 -31.12 13.84
CA LYS A 260 6.59 -32.51 13.40
C LYS A 260 7.61 -33.46 14.02
N SER A 261 8.88 -33.05 14.07
CA SER A 261 9.98 -33.88 14.60
C SER A 261 10.29 -33.64 16.08
N GLY A 262 9.80 -32.53 16.64
CA GLY A 262 10.19 -32.04 17.97
C GLY A 262 11.62 -31.50 18.02
N ARG A 263 12.33 -31.45 16.89
CA ARG A 263 13.75 -31.06 16.85
C ARG A 263 13.90 -29.56 17.04
N GLN A 264 14.70 -29.19 18.02
CA GLN A 264 15.17 -27.83 18.22
C GLN A 264 16.42 -27.53 17.40
N MET A 265 16.52 -26.31 16.88
CA MET A 265 17.67 -25.82 16.12
C MET A 265 17.81 -24.31 16.22
N SER A 266 18.98 -23.80 15.83
CA SER A 266 19.21 -22.35 15.72
C SER A 266 18.42 -21.73 14.56
N LEU A 267 18.21 -20.42 14.62
CA LEU A 267 17.62 -19.65 13.51
C LEU A 267 18.41 -19.81 12.21
N ALA A 268 19.75 -19.79 12.30
CA ALA A 268 20.62 -19.97 11.13
C ALA A 268 20.42 -21.36 10.49
N ALA A 269 20.35 -22.42 11.31
CA ALA A 269 20.07 -23.77 10.81
C ALA A 269 18.66 -23.91 10.22
N ALA A 270 17.66 -23.27 10.84
CA ALA A 270 16.30 -23.24 10.33
C ALA A 270 16.22 -22.49 8.98
N HIS A 271 16.90 -21.35 8.86
CA HIS A 271 17.01 -20.58 7.61
C HIS A 271 17.73 -21.38 6.51
N GLN A 272 18.85 -22.03 6.82
CA GLN A 272 19.57 -22.91 5.88
C GLN A 272 18.71 -24.08 5.39
N ARG A 273 17.85 -24.62 6.25
CA ARG A 273 16.85 -25.65 5.91
C ARG A 273 15.59 -25.11 5.24
N ARG A 274 15.52 -23.81 4.97
CA ARG A 274 14.37 -23.13 4.36
C ARG A 274 13.09 -23.21 5.21
N LEU A 275 13.22 -23.34 6.52
CA LEU A 275 12.11 -23.33 7.48
C LEU A 275 11.78 -21.91 7.97
N ILE A 276 12.74 -20.98 7.83
CA ILE A 276 12.54 -19.55 8.01
C ILE A 276 12.94 -18.86 6.71
N GLN A 277 11.99 -18.29 5.97
CA GLN A 277 12.23 -17.57 4.72
C GLN A 277 11.12 -16.57 4.44
N LYS A 278 11.46 -15.41 3.87
CA LYS A 278 10.47 -14.49 3.30
C LYS A 278 9.68 -15.15 2.14
N PRO A 279 8.41 -14.79 1.94
CA PRO A 279 7.64 -15.18 0.77
C PRO A 279 8.39 -14.84 -0.52
N LEU A 280 8.34 -15.71 -1.52
CA LEU A 280 9.15 -15.65 -2.73
C LEU A 280 8.58 -14.70 -3.78
N THR A 281 9.43 -14.10 -4.60
CA THR A 281 9.00 -13.58 -5.91
C THR A 281 8.84 -14.72 -6.91
N LEU A 282 8.18 -14.48 -8.06
CA LEU A 282 8.15 -15.46 -9.16
C LEU A 282 9.56 -15.80 -9.66
N THR A 283 10.45 -14.81 -9.68
CA THR A 283 11.87 -15.00 -10.02
C THR A 283 12.53 -16.01 -9.10
N GLU A 284 12.40 -15.81 -7.78
CA GLU A 284 12.98 -16.71 -6.78
C GLU A 284 12.31 -18.09 -6.78
N ALA A 285 11.01 -18.17 -7.09
CA ALA A 285 10.30 -19.43 -7.21
C ALA A 285 10.84 -20.29 -8.38
N VAL A 286 11.16 -19.65 -9.52
CA VAL A 286 11.82 -20.32 -10.66
C VAL A 286 13.24 -20.73 -10.30
N GLU A 287 14.04 -19.83 -9.72
CA GLU A 287 15.43 -20.10 -9.32
C GLU A 287 15.56 -21.26 -8.33
N ARG A 288 14.61 -21.35 -7.39
CA ARG A 288 14.59 -22.40 -6.36
C ARG A 288 13.91 -23.69 -6.83
N ASN A 289 13.42 -23.73 -8.07
CA ASN A 289 12.60 -24.83 -8.62
C ASN A 289 11.42 -25.20 -7.72
N VAL A 290 10.76 -24.19 -7.14
CA VAL A 290 9.55 -24.34 -6.30
C VAL A 290 8.28 -24.30 -7.16
N TRP A 291 8.42 -24.00 -8.45
CA TRP A 291 7.35 -23.98 -9.44
C TRP A 291 7.52 -25.09 -10.48
N SER A 292 6.40 -25.62 -10.97
CA SER A 292 6.32 -26.63 -12.03
C SER A 292 5.67 -26.06 -13.29
N GLU A 293 6.00 -26.61 -14.47
CA GLU A 293 5.48 -26.12 -15.76
C GLU A 293 3.95 -26.10 -15.86
N GLY A 294 3.26 -26.94 -15.08
CA GLY A 294 1.80 -26.94 -14.98
C GLY A 294 1.20 -25.80 -14.14
N GLY A 295 1.96 -24.74 -13.86
CA GLY A 295 1.45 -23.57 -13.13
C GLY A 295 1.30 -23.77 -11.62
N ARG A 296 1.96 -24.79 -11.04
CA ARG A 296 1.81 -25.16 -9.63
C ARG A 296 3.06 -24.86 -8.82
N PHE A 297 2.85 -24.32 -7.61
CA PHE A 297 3.87 -24.02 -6.61
C PHE A 297 3.89 -25.08 -5.52
N GLN A 298 5.07 -25.60 -5.19
CA GLN A 298 5.27 -26.64 -4.19
C GLN A 298 5.43 -26.06 -2.79
N ASN A 299 4.83 -26.70 -1.78
CA ASN A 299 4.99 -26.34 -0.38
C ASN A 299 4.86 -27.58 0.50
N GLY A 300 5.94 -28.02 1.15
CA GLY A 300 5.86 -29.21 2.04
C GLY A 300 5.32 -30.49 1.38
N GLY A 301 5.39 -30.61 0.05
CA GLY A 301 4.85 -31.72 -0.73
C GLY A 301 3.44 -31.50 -1.31
N THR A 302 2.77 -30.40 -0.98
CA THR A 302 1.50 -30.00 -1.62
C THR A 302 1.75 -29.06 -2.81
N HIS A 303 0.81 -29.03 -3.76
CA HIS A 303 0.85 -28.19 -4.94
C HIS A 303 -0.27 -27.15 -4.91
N HIS A 304 0.07 -25.89 -5.12
CA HIS A 304 -0.85 -24.75 -5.05
C HIS A 304 -0.92 -24.03 -6.39
N THR A 305 -2.08 -23.49 -6.78
CA THR A 305 -2.16 -22.48 -7.85
C THR A 305 -1.43 -21.20 -7.44
N LEU A 306 -1.23 -20.26 -8.37
CA LEU A 306 -0.66 -18.95 -8.07
C LEU A 306 -1.42 -18.25 -6.92
N LEU A 307 -2.75 -18.19 -7.00
CA LEU A 307 -3.57 -17.51 -5.99
C LEU A 307 -3.55 -18.21 -4.64
N GLN A 308 -3.54 -19.54 -4.63
CA GLN A 308 -3.38 -20.31 -3.40
C GLN A 308 -1.99 -20.10 -2.80
N ALA A 309 -0.94 -20.02 -3.63
CA ALA A 309 0.42 -19.78 -3.17
C ALA A 309 0.58 -18.41 -2.52
N ILE A 310 -0.05 -17.38 -3.09
CA ILE A 310 -0.18 -16.06 -2.46
C ILE A 310 -0.93 -16.17 -1.13
N ASN A 311 -2.11 -16.81 -1.13
CA ASN A 311 -2.95 -16.94 0.06
C ASN A 311 -2.30 -17.77 1.18
N CYS A 312 -1.37 -18.68 0.86
CA CYS A 312 -0.62 -19.49 1.83
C CYS A 312 0.71 -18.86 2.24
N GLY A 313 1.07 -17.66 1.72
CA GLY A 313 2.32 -16.98 2.05
C GLY A 313 3.58 -17.55 1.38
N ILE A 314 3.43 -18.38 0.34
CA ILE A 314 4.56 -18.88 -0.46
C ILE A 314 5.12 -17.76 -1.34
N LEU A 315 4.24 -16.91 -1.88
CA LEU A 315 4.59 -15.83 -2.79
C LEU A 315 4.31 -14.46 -2.18
N ASP A 316 5.25 -13.54 -2.37
CA ASP A 316 5.10 -12.12 -2.09
C ASP A 316 4.43 -11.43 -3.27
N MET A 317 3.25 -10.85 -3.06
CA MET A 317 2.48 -10.27 -4.15
C MET A 317 2.81 -8.81 -4.45
N ASP A 318 3.45 -8.11 -3.51
CA ASP A 318 3.60 -6.66 -3.54
C ASP A 318 5.02 -6.25 -3.95
N VAL A 319 6.00 -7.14 -3.79
CA VAL A 319 7.36 -6.92 -4.30
C VAL A 319 7.39 -6.92 -5.82
N ARG A 320 7.87 -5.80 -6.40
CA ARG A 320 8.03 -5.62 -7.84
C ARG A 320 9.22 -6.41 -8.37
N HIS A 321 8.98 -7.20 -9.42
CA HIS A 321 9.99 -8.07 -10.04
C HIS A 321 9.66 -8.52 -11.47
N ILE A 322 8.53 -8.10 -12.05
CA ILE A 322 8.07 -8.53 -13.38
C ILE A 322 8.16 -7.33 -14.34
N LEU A 323 9.07 -7.35 -15.32
CA LEU A 323 9.21 -6.26 -16.30
C LEU A 323 8.25 -6.45 -17.48
N LEU A 324 7.20 -5.64 -17.56
CA LEU A 324 6.24 -5.64 -18.67
C LEU A 324 5.87 -4.22 -19.07
N GLY A 325 5.75 -3.94 -20.38
CA GLY A 325 5.40 -2.60 -20.88
C GLY A 325 6.38 -1.50 -20.49
N GLY A 326 7.66 -1.83 -20.25
CA GLY A 326 8.68 -0.89 -19.78
C GLY A 326 8.64 -0.58 -18.27
N GLU A 327 7.67 -1.13 -17.54
CA GLU A 327 7.51 -0.95 -16.10
C GLU A 327 7.81 -2.25 -15.34
N THR A 328 8.41 -2.14 -14.15
CA THR A 328 8.54 -3.30 -13.25
C THR A 328 7.36 -3.35 -12.30
N LEU A 329 6.59 -4.43 -12.42
CA LEU A 329 5.33 -4.68 -11.74
C LEU A 329 5.49 -5.73 -10.64
N SER A 330 4.61 -5.66 -9.65
CA SER A 330 4.39 -6.73 -8.68
C SER A 330 3.40 -7.77 -9.24
N ILE A 331 3.23 -8.90 -8.54
CA ILE A 331 2.21 -9.90 -8.92
C ILE A 331 0.82 -9.27 -8.87
N ARG A 332 0.52 -8.48 -7.83
CA ARG A 332 -0.75 -7.77 -7.68
C ARG A 332 -1.03 -6.89 -8.89
N GLU A 333 -0.07 -6.01 -9.24
CA GLU A 333 -0.22 -5.07 -10.36
C GLU A 333 -0.36 -5.82 -11.70
N ALA A 334 0.37 -6.92 -11.88
CA ALA A 334 0.26 -7.73 -13.09
C ALA A 334 -1.08 -8.48 -13.20
N LEU A 335 -1.62 -9.01 -12.09
CA LEU A 335 -2.95 -9.62 -12.03
C LEU A 335 -4.05 -8.59 -12.32
N GLU A 336 -3.97 -7.41 -11.70
CA GLU A 336 -4.93 -6.30 -11.89
C GLU A 336 -4.93 -5.78 -13.34
N LYS A 337 -3.75 -5.73 -13.98
CA LYS A 337 -3.60 -5.35 -15.39
C LYS A 337 -3.91 -6.49 -16.36
N GLY A 338 -4.16 -7.71 -15.89
CA GLY A 338 -4.38 -8.90 -16.74
C GLY A 338 -3.13 -9.37 -17.50
N MET A 339 -1.94 -8.92 -17.09
CA MET A 339 -0.65 -9.29 -17.68
C MET A 339 -0.05 -10.56 -17.04
N LEU A 340 -0.66 -11.03 -15.94
CA LEU A 340 -0.39 -12.31 -15.31
C LEU A 340 -1.71 -13.03 -15.11
N LEU A 341 -1.76 -14.30 -15.50
CA LEU A 341 -2.95 -15.15 -15.38
C LEU A 341 -2.88 -16.01 -14.10
N PRO A 342 -4.02 -16.53 -13.60
CA PRO A 342 -4.10 -17.34 -12.38
C PRO A 342 -3.28 -18.64 -12.40
N ASP A 343 -2.99 -19.16 -13.59
CA ASP A 343 -2.14 -20.33 -13.84
C ASP A 343 -0.64 -19.98 -13.88
N GLY A 344 -0.28 -18.70 -13.70
CA GLY A 344 1.10 -18.23 -13.73
C GLY A 344 1.64 -17.96 -15.14
N ILE A 345 0.77 -17.88 -16.16
CA ILE A 345 1.18 -17.47 -17.51
C ILE A 345 1.27 -15.94 -17.59
N ILE A 346 2.38 -15.46 -18.12
CA ILE A 346 2.60 -14.03 -18.38
C ILE A 346 2.10 -13.70 -19.78
N VAL A 347 1.30 -12.64 -19.87
CA VAL A 347 0.73 -12.12 -21.11
C VAL A 347 1.41 -10.80 -21.44
N SER A 348 2.01 -10.72 -22.62
CA SER A 348 2.70 -9.52 -23.10
C SER A 348 2.34 -9.23 -24.56
N GLU A 349 2.47 -7.97 -24.98
CA GLU A 349 2.37 -7.62 -26.39
C GLU A 349 3.57 -8.20 -27.14
N ASN A 350 3.33 -8.87 -28.27
CA ASN A 350 4.42 -9.36 -29.09
C ASN A 350 5.23 -8.20 -29.70
N ALA A 351 6.50 -8.46 -30.03
CA ALA A 351 7.37 -7.46 -30.67
C ALA A 351 6.82 -6.90 -32.01
N PHE A 352 5.80 -7.56 -32.57
CA PHE A 352 5.15 -7.20 -33.84
C PHE A 352 3.77 -6.54 -33.65
N GLY A 353 3.41 -6.12 -32.43
CA GLY A 353 2.32 -5.20 -32.11
C GLY A 353 0.89 -5.67 -32.38
N HIS A 354 0.65 -6.93 -32.72
CA HIS A 354 -0.67 -7.38 -33.18
C HIS A 354 -1.27 -8.59 -32.43
N ASN A 355 -0.48 -9.38 -31.69
CA ASN A 355 -0.99 -10.52 -30.91
C ASN A 355 -0.42 -10.53 -29.49
N LEU A 356 -1.24 -10.98 -28.55
CA LEU A 356 -0.79 -11.27 -27.19
C LEU A 356 0.06 -12.55 -27.20
N GLU A 357 1.28 -12.45 -26.68
CA GLU A 357 2.16 -13.59 -26.45
C GLU A 357 1.92 -14.12 -25.03
N HIS A 358 1.73 -15.44 -24.93
CA HIS A 358 1.62 -16.16 -23.66
C HIS A 358 2.97 -16.83 -23.36
N MET A 359 3.54 -16.54 -22.19
CA MET A 359 4.85 -17.05 -21.78
C MET A 359 4.76 -17.75 -20.43
N THR A 360 5.45 -18.88 -20.30
CA THR A 360 5.63 -19.55 -19.01
C THR A 360 6.61 -18.77 -18.13
N LEU A 361 6.58 -19.01 -16.81
CA LEU A 361 7.54 -18.38 -15.89
C LEU A 361 8.99 -18.68 -16.24
N ARG A 362 9.29 -19.90 -16.73
CA ARG A 362 10.63 -20.28 -17.18
C ARG A 362 11.08 -19.46 -18.39
N MET A 363 10.23 -19.32 -19.41
CA MET A 363 10.53 -18.48 -20.58
C MET A 363 10.72 -17.00 -20.19
N ALA A 364 9.87 -16.49 -19.28
CA ALA A 364 9.98 -15.13 -18.80
C ALA A 364 11.27 -14.89 -17.99
N TYR A 365 11.73 -15.88 -17.24
CA TYR A 365 13.03 -15.83 -16.56
C TYR A 365 14.19 -15.77 -17.57
N GLU A 366 14.20 -16.66 -18.56
CA GLU A 366 15.25 -16.71 -19.60
C GLU A 366 15.30 -15.42 -20.43
N ARG A 367 14.16 -14.78 -20.67
CA ARG A 367 14.04 -13.49 -21.37
C ARG A 367 14.29 -12.27 -20.46
N SER A 368 14.69 -12.46 -19.21
CA SER A 368 14.91 -11.37 -18.23
C SER A 368 13.68 -10.46 -18.00
N ILE A 369 12.48 -11.01 -18.22
CA ILE A 369 11.20 -10.41 -17.82
C ILE A 369 11.04 -10.56 -16.31
N LEU A 370 11.31 -11.75 -15.77
CA LEU A 370 11.44 -11.95 -14.33
C LEU A 370 12.82 -11.46 -13.86
N ARG A 371 12.84 -10.53 -12.91
CA ARG A 371 14.05 -9.86 -12.40
C ARG A 371 14.18 -9.99 -10.89
N GLY A 372 15.31 -9.56 -10.34
CA GLY A 372 15.49 -9.49 -8.89
C GLY A 372 14.48 -8.55 -8.21
N ARG A 373 14.34 -8.69 -6.90
CA ARG A 373 13.50 -7.80 -6.07
C ARG A 373 13.91 -6.34 -6.28
N VAL A 374 12.96 -5.49 -6.67
CA VAL A 374 13.18 -4.04 -6.65
C VAL A 374 13.20 -3.56 -5.20
N ARG A 375 14.28 -2.87 -4.82
CA ARG A 375 14.45 -2.27 -3.49
C ARG A 375 14.10 -0.79 -3.54
N TYR A 376 13.48 -0.32 -2.47
CA TYR A 376 13.17 1.09 -2.28
C TYR A 376 13.73 1.57 -0.94
N THR A 377 13.92 2.87 -0.85
CA THR A 377 14.39 3.55 0.36
C THR A 377 13.38 4.60 0.78
N ILE A 378 13.58 5.17 1.96
CA ILE A 378 12.82 6.32 2.45
C ILE A 378 12.87 7.52 1.48
N PHE A 379 13.92 7.62 0.64
CA PHE A 379 14.09 8.69 -0.32
C PHE A 379 13.23 8.54 -1.58
N ASP A 380 12.65 7.34 -1.80
CA ASP A 380 11.74 7.05 -2.90
C ASP A 380 10.28 7.38 -2.56
N LEU A 381 9.98 7.64 -1.27
CA LEU A 381 8.66 8.10 -0.84
C LEU A 381 8.35 9.48 -1.42
N ARG A 382 7.16 9.60 -2.00
CA ARG A 382 6.66 10.85 -2.55
C ARG A 382 6.08 11.70 -1.44
N GLY A 383 6.70 12.84 -1.18
CA GLY A 383 6.26 13.74 -0.11
C GLY A 383 6.70 15.19 -0.27
N PHE A 384 7.41 15.54 -1.34
CA PHE A 384 7.78 16.92 -1.65
C PHE A 384 6.82 17.48 -2.69
N LYS A 385 6.02 18.46 -2.32
CA LYS A 385 5.00 19.05 -3.19
C LYS A 385 5.63 20.03 -4.16
N GLN A 386 5.39 19.80 -5.45
CA GLN A 386 5.66 20.75 -6.51
C GLN A 386 4.44 21.64 -6.70
N GLU A 387 4.59 22.96 -6.54
CA GLU A 387 3.45 23.89 -6.53
C GLU A 387 2.83 24.07 -7.92
N GLU A 388 3.61 23.97 -9.00
CA GLU A 388 3.14 24.26 -10.36
C GLU A 388 2.09 23.26 -10.87
N ASN A 389 2.21 21.99 -10.49
CA ASN A 389 1.35 20.90 -10.95
C ASN A 389 0.73 20.08 -9.80
N LEU A 390 0.95 20.51 -8.56
CA LEU A 390 0.53 19.83 -7.33
C LEU A 390 1.05 18.38 -7.21
N SER A 391 2.06 18.00 -7.98
CA SER A 391 2.63 16.66 -7.93
C SER A 391 3.46 16.44 -6.67
N LEU A 392 3.47 15.21 -6.17
CA LEU A 392 4.33 14.80 -5.07
C LEU A 392 5.56 14.09 -5.64
N LEU A 393 6.73 14.65 -5.36
CA LEU A 393 8.02 14.13 -5.79
C LEU A 393 8.69 13.35 -4.65
N SER A 394 9.51 12.38 -5.04
CA SER A 394 10.48 11.72 -4.16
C SER A 394 11.57 12.71 -3.73
N PHE A 395 12.37 12.38 -2.72
CA PHE A 395 13.50 13.24 -2.33
C PHE A 395 14.47 13.43 -3.50
N ASN A 396 14.83 12.33 -4.16
CA ASN A 396 15.79 12.34 -5.27
C ASN A 396 15.26 13.15 -6.47
N ASP A 397 13.98 13.04 -6.78
CA ASP A 397 13.36 13.80 -7.88
C ASP A 397 13.19 15.27 -7.53
N ALA A 398 12.86 15.60 -6.27
CA ALA A 398 12.80 16.97 -5.80
C ALA A 398 14.17 17.68 -5.84
N VAL A 399 15.26 16.94 -5.60
CA VAL A 399 16.64 17.45 -5.78
C VAL A 399 16.93 17.72 -7.26
N LYS A 400 16.58 16.78 -8.17
CA LYS A 400 16.76 16.97 -9.62
C LYS A 400 15.93 18.16 -10.15
N ALA A 401 14.71 18.31 -9.66
CA ALA A 401 13.80 19.41 -9.97
C ALA A 401 14.19 20.75 -9.32
N LYS A 402 15.27 20.78 -8.50
CA LYS A 402 15.76 21.95 -7.77
C LYS A 402 14.77 22.53 -6.75
N ILE A 403 13.78 21.74 -6.33
CA ILE A 403 12.84 22.08 -5.25
C ILE A 403 13.48 21.78 -3.89
N VAL A 404 14.37 20.80 -3.84
CA VAL A 404 15.20 20.52 -2.66
C VAL A 404 16.65 20.82 -2.99
N LYS A 405 17.33 21.58 -2.13
CA LYS A 405 18.75 21.89 -2.26
C LYS A 405 19.53 21.34 -1.07
N ILE A 406 20.60 20.62 -1.39
CA ILE A 406 21.59 20.17 -0.41
C ILE A 406 22.64 21.27 -0.29
N CYS A 407 22.66 21.96 0.84
CA CYS A 407 23.57 23.05 1.13
C CYS A 407 24.82 22.51 1.84
N LYS A 408 25.96 22.53 1.13
CA LYS A 408 27.28 22.22 1.68
C LYS A 408 28.02 23.53 1.92
N SER A 409 28.27 23.88 3.18
CA SER A 409 29.01 25.10 3.54
C SER A 409 30.21 24.75 4.40
N LYS A 410 31.30 25.50 4.24
CA LYS A 410 32.47 25.42 5.13
C LYS A 410 32.26 26.17 6.45
N SER A 411 31.33 27.13 6.49
CA SER A 411 31.08 28.02 7.64
C SER A 411 29.74 27.75 8.34
N GLU A 412 28.76 27.16 7.64
CA GLU A 412 27.47 26.77 8.20
C GLU A 412 27.34 25.25 8.30
N LYS A 413 26.49 24.79 9.21
CA LYS A 413 26.14 23.37 9.32
C LYS A 413 25.48 22.91 8.02
N GLU A 414 26.03 21.86 7.41
CA GLU A 414 25.47 21.23 6.22
C GLU A 414 24.00 20.88 6.45
N SER A 415 23.14 21.28 5.51
CA SER A 415 21.69 21.19 5.69
C SER A 415 20.97 20.97 4.36
N VAL A 416 19.75 20.44 4.46
CA VAL A 416 18.82 20.32 3.34
C VAL A 416 17.77 21.41 3.48
N LYS A 417 17.51 22.15 2.41
CA LYS A 417 16.55 23.26 2.38
C LYS A 417 15.56 23.08 1.23
N PHE A 418 14.32 23.52 1.44
CA PHE A 418 13.30 23.59 0.41
C PHE A 418 13.44 24.93 -0.34
N VAL A 419 13.30 24.91 -1.65
CA VAL A 419 13.46 26.06 -2.54
C VAL A 419 12.08 26.46 -3.03
N ARG A 420 11.68 27.72 -2.80
CA ARG A 420 10.44 28.30 -3.31
C ARG A 420 10.74 29.64 -3.96
N GLY A 421 10.73 29.67 -5.29
CA GLY A 421 11.21 30.84 -6.04
C GLY A 421 12.65 31.20 -5.65
N HIS A 422 12.85 32.40 -5.12
CA HIS A 422 14.16 32.85 -4.61
C HIS A 422 14.38 32.57 -3.11
N GLN A 423 13.37 32.05 -2.41
CA GLN A 423 13.45 31.79 -0.98
C GLN A 423 13.94 30.37 -0.69
N MET A 424 14.82 30.26 0.31
CA MET A 424 15.28 28.99 0.87
C MET A 424 14.62 28.80 2.23
N LEU A 425 13.70 27.85 2.34
CA LEU A 425 13.02 27.49 3.57
C LEU A 425 13.73 26.33 4.27
N SER A 426 13.63 26.30 5.60
CA SER A 426 13.96 25.08 6.34
C SER A 426 12.95 23.97 5.99
N LEU A 427 13.33 22.70 6.14
CA LEU A 427 12.38 21.60 5.94
C LEU A 427 11.22 21.65 6.95
N GLU A 428 11.46 22.20 8.14
CA GLU A 428 10.44 22.40 9.16
C GLU A 428 9.38 23.41 8.71
N ASP A 429 9.81 24.57 8.22
CA ASP A 429 8.89 25.60 7.72
C ASP A 429 8.14 25.11 6.48
N ALA A 430 8.81 24.37 5.60
CA ALA A 430 8.18 23.76 4.44
C ALA A 430 7.11 22.73 4.86
N ALA A 431 7.36 21.92 5.88
CA ALA A 431 6.38 20.98 6.41
C ALA A 431 5.18 21.69 7.06
N LYS A 432 5.41 22.76 7.83
CA LYS A 432 4.34 23.61 8.41
C LYS A 432 3.47 24.26 7.33
N GLN A 433 4.04 24.58 6.18
CA GLN A 433 3.32 25.13 5.03
C GLN A 433 2.67 24.06 4.13
N GLY A 434 2.76 22.77 4.48
CA GLY A 434 2.21 21.67 3.67
C GLY A 434 2.95 21.43 2.36
N LEU A 435 4.17 21.94 2.21
CA LEU A 435 5.04 21.72 1.05
C LEU A 435 5.82 20.40 1.17
N VAL A 436 5.99 19.90 2.39
CA VAL A 436 6.56 18.59 2.68
C VAL A 436 5.57 17.80 3.52
N ASN A 437 5.35 16.53 3.20
CA ASN A 437 4.51 15.64 3.99
C ASN A 437 5.01 15.61 5.45
N PRO A 438 4.17 15.94 6.46
CA PRO A 438 4.62 16.04 7.85
C PRO A 438 5.18 14.74 8.42
N ARG A 439 4.65 13.57 8.00
CA ARG A 439 5.18 12.27 8.42
C ARG A 439 6.56 12.04 7.81
N LEU A 440 6.73 12.29 6.51
CA LEU A 440 8.04 12.15 5.85
C LEU A 440 9.07 13.12 6.45
N TYR A 441 8.68 14.37 6.71
CA TYR A 441 9.53 15.34 7.40
C TYR A 441 10.05 14.78 8.72
N LYS A 442 9.15 14.29 9.59
CA LYS A 442 9.51 13.71 10.89
C LYS A 442 10.52 12.59 10.74
N ILE A 443 10.28 11.64 9.84
CA ILE A 443 11.21 10.51 9.59
C ILE A 443 12.59 11.01 9.13
N LEU A 444 12.64 12.03 8.26
CA LEU A 444 13.88 12.59 7.72
C LEU A 444 14.69 13.41 8.74
N THR A 445 14.06 13.87 9.83
CA THR A 445 14.68 14.72 10.85
C THR A 445 14.80 14.08 12.22
N ASP A 446 14.19 12.93 12.45
CA ASP A 446 14.29 12.24 13.74
C ASP A 446 15.71 11.68 13.94
N PRO A 447 16.21 11.68 15.20
CA PRO A 447 17.53 11.13 15.52
C PRO A 447 17.62 9.64 15.16
N LEU A 448 18.71 9.25 14.50
CA LEU A 448 18.96 7.87 14.06
C LEU A 448 20.06 7.14 14.86
N GLY A 449 20.56 7.76 15.93
CA GLY A 449 21.72 7.25 16.68
C GLY A 449 23.05 7.17 15.90
N LEU A 450 23.06 7.52 14.62
CA LEU A 450 24.26 7.58 13.78
C LEU A 450 25.17 8.71 14.24
N ARG A 451 26.43 8.40 14.57
CA ARG A 451 27.45 9.34 15.02
C ARG A 451 28.64 9.41 14.09
N ILE A 452 29.05 10.63 13.80
CA ILE A 452 30.27 10.93 13.04
C ILE A 452 31.04 12.03 13.73
N LYS A 453 32.32 11.76 14.04
CA LYS A 453 33.19 12.72 14.74
C LYS A 453 32.50 13.28 16.01
N GLY A 454 31.79 12.42 16.75
CA GLY A 454 31.04 12.80 17.95
C GLY A 454 29.69 13.50 17.73
N THR A 455 29.33 13.83 16.48
CA THR A 455 28.05 14.50 16.17
C THR A 455 26.98 13.47 15.82
N LYS A 456 25.82 13.55 16.50
CA LYS A 456 24.63 12.78 16.13
C LYS A 456 24.04 13.32 14.82
N LEU A 457 23.75 12.43 13.89
CA LEU A 457 23.18 12.75 12.59
C LEU A 457 21.73 12.27 12.48
N VAL A 458 21.01 12.98 11.63
CA VAL A 458 19.67 12.64 11.13
C VAL A 458 19.81 12.34 9.63
N LEU A 459 18.80 11.79 8.97
CA LEU A 459 18.90 11.43 7.54
C LEU A 459 19.35 12.62 6.69
N THR A 460 18.72 13.78 6.87
CA THR A 460 19.03 14.98 6.09
C THR A 460 20.47 15.47 6.26
N SER A 461 21.03 15.40 7.48
CA SER A 461 22.42 15.80 7.72
C SER A 461 23.42 14.73 7.26
N ALA A 462 23.06 13.44 7.33
CA ALA A 462 23.86 12.35 6.75
C ALA A 462 23.96 12.46 5.22
N VAL A 463 22.87 12.87 4.55
CA VAL A 463 22.86 13.18 3.11
C VAL A 463 23.70 14.41 2.81
N ALA A 464 23.52 15.50 3.58
CA ALA A 464 24.26 16.74 3.34
C ALA A 464 25.79 16.56 3.49
N SER A 465 26.20 15.76 4.48
CA SER A 465 27.60 15.37 4.72
C SER A 465 28.15 14.29 3.78
N SER A 466 27.34 13.83 2.82
CA SER A 466 27.72 12.80 1.85
C SER A 466 28.16 11.49 2.51
N VAL A 467 27.56 11.17 3.67
CA VAL A 467 27.73 9.90 4.37
C VAL A 467 26.65 8.91 3.96
N LEU A 468 25.51 9.40 3.48
CA LEU A 468 24.44 8.56 2.99
C LEU A 468 24.22 8.85 1.51
N ASP A 469 24.33 7.81 0.68
CA ASP A 469 23.95 7.87 -0.74
C ASP A 469 22.47 7.54 -0.86
N THR A 470 21.65 8.54 -1.20
CA THR A 470 20.20 8.41 -1.32
C THR A 470 19.75 7.63 -2.54
N SER A 471 20.63 7.44 -3.53
CA SER A 471 20.31 6.70 -4.76
C SER A 471 20.58 5.20 -4.59
N LYS A 472 21.62 4.86 -3.83
CA LYS A 472 22.04 3.48 -3.57
C LYS A 472 21.51 2.92 -2.25
N GLY A 473 21.09 3.79 -1.33
CA GLY A 473 20.67 3.38 0.01
C GLY A 473 21.82 2.79 0.84
N VAL A 474 23.03 3.32 0.68
CA VAL A 474 24.24 2.84 1.38
C VAL A 474 24.94 3.96 2.11
N LEU A 475 25.70 3.59 3.15
CA LEU A 475 26.58 4.52 3.84
C LEU A 475 27.92 4.63 3.09
N VAL A 476 28.55 5.79 3.15
CA VAL A 476 29.80 6.11 2.48
C VAL A 476 30.82 6.55 3.53
N GLY A 477 31.96 5.87 3.56
CA GLY A 477 33.04 6.18 4.49
C GLY A 477 33.66 7.54 4.21
N LEU A 478 33.77 8.40 5.22
CA LEU A 478 34.33 9.73 5.05
C LEU A 478 35.82 9.73 4.67
N SER A 479 36.58 8.75 5.17
CA SER A 479 38.03 8.69 4.97
C SER A 479 38.43 8.09 3.63
N ASN A 480 37.69 7.09 3.16
CA ASN A 480 38.06 6.29 1.98
C ASN A 480 37.03 6.38 0.83
N ARG A 481 35.91 7.09 1.03
CA ARG A 481 34.77 7.17 0.11
C ARG A 481 34.24 5.82 -0.37
N ARG A 482 34.49 4.75 0.39
CA ARG A 482 33.98 3.41 0.09
C ARG A 482 32.59 3.25 0.66
N GLU A 483 31.74 2.62 -0.13
CA GLU A 483 30.41 2.19 0.29
C GLU A 483 30.54 1.15 1.42
N MET A 484 29.58 1.17 2.33
CA MET A 484 29.45 0.20 3.41
C MET A 484 27.98 -0.03 3.75
N SER A 485 27.67 -1.25 4.17
CA SER A 485 26.33 -1.56 4.67
C SER A 485 26.09 -0.92 6.04
N VAL A 486 24.82 -0.81 6.45
CA VAL A 486 24.48 -0.38 7.81
C VAL A 486 25.07 -1.33 8.86
N ARG A 487 25.15 -2.63 8.55
CA ARG A 487 25.77 -3.63 9.42
C ARG A 487 27.26 -3.39 9.64
N ASP A 488 27.98 -3.02 8.59
CA ASP A 488 29.41 -2.70 8.67
C ASP A 488 29.65 -1.40 9.43
N ALA A 489 28.80 -0.40 9.20
CA ALA A 489 28.85 0.86 9.92
C ALA A 489 28.59 0.65 11.43
N TYR A 490 27.63 -0.20 11.78
CA TYR A 490 27.40 -0.63 13.16
C TYR A 490 28.64 -1.31 13.75
N ALA A 491 29.22 -2.29 13.04
CA ALA A 491 30.44 -2.97 13.49
C ALA A 491 31.60 -1.99 13.77
N LYS A 492 31.68 -0.88 13.01
CA LYS A 492 32.75 0.12 13.09
C LYS A 492 32.64 1.17 14.21
N GLY A 493 31.57 1.23 14.99
CA GLY A 493 31.45 2.31 15.99
C GLY A 493 30.39 3.35 15.70
N LEU A 494 29.76 3.33 14.54
CA LEU A 494 29.06 4.52 14.06
C LEU A 494 27.67 4.71 14.65
N PHE A 495 27.12 3.75 15.39
CA PHE A 495 25.80 3.86 16.01
C PHE A 495 25.88 3.69 17.53
N GLU A 496 24.97 4.34 18.24
CA GLU A 496 24.81 4.26 19.69
C GLU A 496 24.36 2.86 20.11
N ASP A 497 23.24 2.39 19.57
CA ASP A 497 22.73 1.05 19.84
C ASP A 497 22.42 0.25 18.56
N VAL A 498 22.04 -1.03 18.73
CA VAL A 498 21.72 -1.92 17.61
C VAL A 498 20.34 -1.59 17.00
N GLY A 499 19.40 -1.11 17.80
CA GLY A 499 18.06 -0.70 17.37
C GLY A 499 18.11 0.46 16.40
N ASP A 500 18.93 1.48 16.68
CA ASP A 500 19.23 2.61 15.80
C ASP A 500 19.72 2.15 14.42
N ALA A 501 20.66 1.22 14.40
CA ALA A 501 21.22 0.69 13.18
C ALA A 501 20.20 -0.17 12.40
N LEU A 502 19.41 -0.99 13.10
CA LEU A 502 18.33 -1.77 12.51
C LEU A 502 17.22 -0.86 11.95
N HIS A 503 16.91 0.23 12.64
CA HIS A 503 15.94 1.21 12.19
C HIS A 503 16.40 1.90 10.90
N LEU A 504 17.66 2.35 10.82
CA LEU A 504 18.20 2.87 9.55
C LEU A 504 18.18 1.80 8.46
N ALA A 505 18.53 0.55 8.78
CA ALA A 505 18.48 -0.54 7.80
C ALA A 505 17.05 -0.75 7.25
N ALA A 506 16.02 -0.58 8.08
CA ALA A 506 14.62 -0.65 7.65
C ALA A 506 14.21 0.55 6.77
N LEU A 507 14.69 1.76 7.08
CA LEU A 507 14.47 2.96 6.27
C LEU A 507 15.15 2.89 4.88
N LEU A 508 16.13 2.01 4.71
CA LEU A 508 16.84 1.80 3.45
C LEU A 508 16.38 0.53 2.70
N ASP A 509 15.37 -0.17 3.22
CA ASP A 509 14.76 -1.38 2.63
C ASP A 509 13.23 -1.31 2.78
N VAL A 510 12.66 -0.25 2.19
CA VAL A 510 11.25 0.10 2.29
C VAL A 510 10.41 -0.78 1.37
N HIS A 511 9.32 -1.30 1.91
CA HIS A 511 8.39 -2.12 1.14
C HIS A 511 7.59 -1.28 0.13
N PRO A 512 7.33 -1.77 -1.10
CA PRO A 512 6.72 -0.98 -2.17
C PRO A 512 5.32 -0.44 -1.85
N SER A 513 4.54 -1.13 -1.01
CA SER A 513 3.20 -0.67 -0.60
C SER A 513 3.20 0.67 0.15
N LEU A 514 4.34 1.07 0.70
CA LEU A 514 4.50 2.38 1.36
C LEU A 514 4.72 3.52 0.35
N LEU A 515 5.07 3.22 -0.90
CA LEU A 515 5.34 4.22 -1.94
C LEU A 515 4.07 4.77 -2.58
N THR A 516 3.03 3.96 -2.62
CA THR A 516 1.73 4.40 -3.09
C THR A 516 1.14 5.34 -2.04
N PRO A 517 0.75 6.58 -2.40
CA PRO A 517 -0.10 7.36 -1.51
C PRO A 517 -1.30 6.46 -1.20
N ALA A 518 -1.56 6.20 0.08
CA ALA A 518 -2.71 5.42 0.49
C ALA A 518 -3.90 5.97 -0.30
N MET A 519 -4.46 5.19 -1.22
CA MET A 519 -5.71 5.56 -1.84
C MET A 519 -6.66 5.78 -0.67
N ASP A 520 -7.12 7.02 -0.52
CA ASP A 520 -7.82 7.52 0.65
C ASP A 520 -8.81 6.48 1.19
N ALA A 521 -8.57 6.07 2.45
CA ALA A 521 -9.43 5.13 3.17
C ALA A 521 -10.83 5.71 3.38
#